data_AF-A0A2G6TJ72-F1
#
_entry.id   AF-A0A2G6TJ72-F1
#
_cell.length_a   1.000
_cell.length_b   1.000
_cell.length_c   1.000
_cell.angle_alpha   90.00
_cell.angle_beta   90.00
_cell.angle_gamma   90.00
#
_symmetry.space_group_name_H-M   'P 1'
#
loop_
_entity.id
_entity.type
_entity.pdbx_description
1 polymer ?
#
loop_
_entity_poly.entity_id
_entity_poly.type
_entity_poly.pdbx_seq_one_letter_code
_entity_poly.pdbx_strand_id
1 'polypeptide(L)'
;MFEQLTQLVQQYGGDAVVNNSAIPNEHNEAVISETSSSIFAGLQKIASEGGGEQLASLFSGTSSIDSSNPVVQQITQQVTGNLGEKFGLSSEASSGVAASMIPQILGSLVNKAKDPNDSSFNISDIIGAISGNGGQASGIMDTINKYGMQFGLDQNADGKVDVADVLVVTKTKGGIAGFIGKLFGSK
;
A
#
# COMPACT_ATOMS: atom_id res chain seq x y z
N MET A 1 0.09 5.71 8.70
CA MET A 1 0.47 4.62 7.78
C MET A 1 1.13 3.45 8.50
N PHE A 2 2.34 3.59 9.07
CA PHE A 2 3.07 2.44 9.66
C PHE A 2 2.28 1.66 10.73
N GLU A 3 1.61 2.37 11.64
CA GLU A 3 0.77 1.73 12.67
C GLU A 3 -0.39 0.93 12.06
N GLN A 4 -1.02 1.46 11.01
CA GLN A 4 -2.13 0.81 10.32
C GLN A 4 -1.65 -0.43 9.55
N LEU A 5 -0.46 -0.37 8.92
CA LEU A 5 0.17 -1.53 8.33
C LEU A 5 0.45 -2.60 9.40
N THR A 6 0.94 -2.19 10.56
CA THR A 6 1.19 -3.10 11.68
C THR A 6 -0.08 -3.79 12.16
N GLN A 7 -1.22 -3.08 12.22
CA GLN A 7 -2.53 -3.67 12.52
C GLN A 7 -2.95 -4.71 11.46
N LEU A 8 -2.72 -4.44 10.17
CA LEU A 8 -2.96 -5.44 9.13
C LEU A 8 -2.06 -6.66 9.31
N VAL A 9 -0.78 -6.48 9.61
CA VAL A 9 0.15 -7.59 9.84
C VAL A 9 -0.28 -8.42 11.04
N GLN A 10 -0.71 -7.78 12.14
CA GLN A 10 -1.27 -8.46 13.30
C GLN A 10 -2.51 -9.29 12.95
N GLN A 11 -3.41 -8.75 12.11
CA GLN A 11 -4.60 -9.44 11.65
C GLN A 11 -4.28 -10.74 10.87
N TYR A 12 -3.18 -10.76 10.12
CA TYR A 12 -2.76 -11.93 9.33
C TYR A 12 -1.67 -12.78 10.01
N GLY A 13 -1.15 -12.37 11.15
CA GLY A 13 -0.04 -13.03 11.86
C GLY A 13 -0.44 -14.26 12.66
N GLY A 14 -1.74 -14.53 12.84
CA GLY A 14 -2.23 -15.64 13.66
C GLY A 14 -1.65 -17.00 13.23
N ASP A 15 -2.02 -17.49 12.05
CA ASP A 15 -1.58 -18.81 11.60
C ASP A 15 -0.12 -18.84 11.16
N ALA A 16 0.34 -17.77 10.51
CA ALA A 16 1.68 -17.69 9.95
C ALA A 16 2.77 -17.53 11.01
N VAL A 17 2.46 -16.88 12.15
CA VAL A 17 3.42 -16.57 13.21
C VAL A 17 3.03 -17.22 14.53
N VAL A 18 1.82 -16.95 15.04
CA VAL A 18 1.43 -17.39 16.39
C VAL A 18 1.25 -18.90 16.48
N ASN A 19 0.66 -19.53 15.47
CA ASN A 19 0.46 -20.98 15.42
C ASN A 19 1.62 -21.73 14.74
N ASN A 20 2.73 -21.05 14.42
CA ASN A 20 3.85 -21.61 13.69
C ASN A 20 4.94 -22.12 14.64
N SER A 21 5.08 -23.44 14.78
CA SER A 21 6.07 -24.06 15.68
C SER A 21 7.53 -23.77 15.33
N ALA A 22 7.81 -23.27 14.11
CA ALA A 22 9.16 -22.87 13.72
C ALA A 22 9.56 -21.50 14.28
N ILE A 23 8.63 -20.77 14.89
CA ILE A 23 8.85 -19.46 15.49
C ILE A 23 8.66 -19.60 17.01
N PRO A 24 9.69 -19.30 17.82
CA PRO A 24 9.52 -19.27 19.26
C PRO A 24 8.45 -18.24 19.65
N ASN A 25 7.54 -18.62 20.54
CA ASN A 25 6.41 -17.78 20.91
C ASN A 25 6.84 -16.41 21.47
N GLU A 26 8.01 -16.36 22.11
CA GLU A 26 8.61 -15.13 22.63
C GLU A 26 8.98 -14.13 21.51
N HIS A 27 9.09 -14.60 20.26
CA HIS A 27 9.36 -13.78 19.09
C HIS A 27 8.12 -13.40 18.29
N ASN A 28 6.92 -13.89 18.62
CA ASN A 28 5.72 -13.66 17.80
C ASN A 28 5.44 -12.17 17.56
N GLU A 29 5.42 -11.36 18.62
CA GLU A 29 5.20 -9.91 18.50
C GLU A 29 6.32 -9.21 17.72
N ALA A 30 7.57 -9.64 17.93
CA ALA A 30 8.72 -9.06 17.27
C ALA A 30 8.76 -9.41 15.77
N VAL A 31 8.41 -10.64 15.40
CA VAL A 31 8.26 -11.09 14.02
C VAL A 31 7.17 -10.31 13.32
N ILE A 32 6.00 -10.13 13.95
CA ILE A 32 4.90 -9.32 13.41
C ILE A 32 5.36 -7.87 13.17
N SER A 33 6.02 -7.24 14.15
CA SER A 33 6.54 -5.88 14.03
C SER A 33 7.59 -5.77 12.92
N GLU A 34 8.47 -6.76 12.81
CA GLU A 34 9.52 -6.79 11.79
C GLU A 34 8.94 -7.02 10.39
N THR A 35 7.95 -7.89 10.24
CA THR A 35 7.24 -8.10 8.97
C THR A 35 6.61 -6.80 8.51
N SER A 36 5.93 -6.06 9.40
CA SER A 36 5.38 -4.73 9.09
C SER A 36 6.47 -3.75 8.60
N SER A 37 7.58 -3.67 9.35
CA SER A 37 8.74 -2.82 9.03
C SER A 37 9.38 -3.18 7.69
N SER A 38 9.51 -4.47 7.42
CA SER A 38 10.11 -5.01 6.21
C SER A 38 9.22 -4.79 4.98
N ILE A 39 7.89 -4.91 5.12
CA ILE A 39 6.94 -4.58 4.06
C ILE A 39 7.03 -3.10 3.72
N PHE A 40 7.00 -2.24 4.73
CA PHE A 40 7.10 -0.80 4.54
C PHE A 40 8.42 -0.40 3.86
N ALA A 41 9.55 -0.90 4.36
CA ALA A 41 10.86 -0.66 3.77
C ALA A 41 10.97 -1.22 2.34
N GLY A 42 10.38 -2.38 2.07
CA GLY A 42 10.32 -2.96 0.72
C GLY A 42 9.56 -2.07 -0.27
N LEU A 43 8.39 -1.55 0.13
CA LEU A 43 7.62 -0.59 -0.67
C LEU A 43 8.41 0.70 -0.93
N GLN A 44 9.06 1.26 0.10
CA GLN A 44 9.91 2.45 -0.03
C GLN A 44 11.10 2.23 -0.97
N LYS A 45 11.76 1.07 -0.85
CA LYS A 45 12.88 0.69 -1.71
C LYS A 45 12.45 0.61 -3.16
N ILE A 46 11.33 -0.07 -3.45
CA ILE A 46 10.78 -0.18 -4.81
C ILE A 46 10.51 1.21 -5.39
N ALA A 47 9.85 2.10 -4.65
CA ALA A 47 9.59 3.46 -5.11
C ALA A 47 10.89 4.23 -5.41
N SER A 48 11.85 4.15 -4.49
CA SER A 48 13.14 4.85 -4.59
C SER A 48 14.02 4.33 -5.75
N GLU A 49 13.85 3.07 -6.13
CA GLU A 49 14.53 2.43 -7.27
C GLU A 49 13.81 2.67 -8.61
N GLY A 50 12.83 3.59 -8.66
CA GLY A 50 12.07 3.92 -9.86
C GLY A 50 10.89 2.97 -10.13
N GLY A 51 10.51 2.16 -9.15
CA GLY A 51 9.44 1.18 -9.24
C GLY A 51 8.01 1.74 -9.13
N GLY A 52 7.83 3.02 -9.46
CA GLY A 52 6.56 3.73 -9.29
C GLY A 52 5.42 3.12 -10.11
N GLU A 53 5.71 2.65 -11.34
CA GLU A 53 4.70 2.06 -12.21
C GLU A 53 4.22 0.69 -11.71
N GLN A 54 5.11 -0.13 -11.12
CA GLN A 54 4.73 -1.40 -10.51
C GLN A 54 3.87 -1.17 -9.27
N LEU A 55 4.23 -0.19 -8.44
CA LEU A 55 3.43 0.20 -7.28
C LEU A 55 2.06 0.74 -7.71
N ALA A 56 2.00 1.58 -8.73
CA ALA A 56 0.75 2.10 -9.25
C ALA A 56 -0.17 0.99 -9.77
N SER A 57 0.39 0.01 -10.50
CA SER A 57 -0.35 -1.13 -11.02
C SER A 57 -0.85 -2.07 -9.91
N LEU A 58 -0.08 -2.18 -8.82
CA LEU A 58 -0.50 -2.89 -7.61
C LEU A 58 -1.69 -2.18 -6.95
N PHE A 59 -1.56 -0.88 -6.68
CA PHE A 59 -2.57 -0.08 -5.97
C PHE A 59 -3.82 0.23 -6.79
N SER A 60 -3.74 0.28 -8.12
CA SER A 60 -4.93 0.35 -8.98
C SER A 60 -5.71 -0.96 -9.00
N GLY A 61 -5.07 -2.08 -8.63
CA GLY A 61 -5.61 -3.43 -8.70
C GLY A 61 -5.60 -4.01 -10.12
N THR A 62 -4.79 -3.44 -11.04
CA THR A 62 -4.61 -3.98 -12.39
C THR A 62 -3.59 -5.12 -12.44
N SER A 63 -2.82 -5.32 -11.38
CA SER A 63 -1.91 -6.45 -11.20
C SER A 63 -2.43 -7.43 -10.15
N SER A 64 -2.23 -8.74 -10.37
CA SER A 64 -2.53 -9.75 -9.36
C SER A 64 -1.66 -9.54 -8.12
N ILE A 65 -2.18 -9.85 -6.93
CA ILE A 65 -1.45 -9.72 -5.67
C ILE A 65 -1.12 -11.14 -5.20
N ASP A 66 -0.24 -11.80 -5.96
CA ASP A 66 0.22 -13.16 -5.72
C ASP A 66 1.73 -13.28 -5.99
N SER A 67 2.27 -14.48 -5.85
CA SER A 67 3.70 -14.74 -6.01
C SER A 67 4.24 -14.48 -7.41
N SER A 68 3.41 -14.26 -8.44
CA SER A 68 3.85 -13.86 -9.78
C SER A 68 4.10 -12.35 -9.89
N ASN A 69 3.61 -11.55 -8.95
CA ASN A 69 3.77 -10.11 -8.97
C ASN A 69 5.18 -9.70 -8.52
N PRO A 70 5.92 -8.89 -9.30
CA PRO A 70 7.28 -8.46 -8.95
C PRO A 70 7.38 -7.75 -7.61
N VAL A 71 6.40 -6.90 -7.27
CA VAL A 71 6.35 -6.20 -5.98
C VAL A 71 6.18 -7.19 -4.83
N VAL A 72 5.27 -8.16 -4.98
CA VAL A 72 5.06 -9.22 -3.99
C VAL A 72 6.33 -10.04 -3.81
N GLN A 73 7.01 -10.41 -4.90
CA GLN A 73 8.27 -11.17 -4.84
C GLN A 73 9.38 -10.40 -4.13
N GLN A 74 9.59 -9.13 -4.47
CA GLN A 74 10.61 -8.29 -3.84
C GLN A 74 10.36 -8.11 -2.34
N ILE A 75 9.11 -7.84 -1.95
CA ILE A 75 8.74 -7.70 -0.54
C ILE A 75 8.88 -9.04 0.18
N THR A 76 8.54 -10.15 -0.46
CA THR A 76 8.73 -11.52 0.09
C THR A 76 10.19 -11.81 0.38
N GLN A 77 11.09 -11.46 -0.55
CA GLN A 77 12.53 -11.62 -0.35
C GLN A 77 13.05 -10.74 0.79
N GLN A 78 12.61 -9.48 0.85
CA GLN A 78 12.99 -8.55 1.91
C GLN A 78 12.57 -9.04 3.30
N VAL A 79 11.31 -9.45 3.45
CA VAL A 79 10.77 -9.98 4.72
C VAL A 79 11.49 -11.27 5.10
N THR A 80 11.65 -12.19 4.15
CA THR A 80 12.35 -13.47 4.39
C THR A 80 13.77 -13.24 4.91
N GLY A 81 14.53 -12.33 4.26
CA GLY A 81 15.88 -11.96 4.68
C GLY A 81 15.92 -11.37 6.08
N ASN A 82 15.08 -10.35 6.33
CA ASN A 82 15.04 -9.66 7.62
C ASN A 82 14.65 -10.59 8.79
N LEU A 83 13.68 -11.50 8.56
CA LEU A 83 13.26 -12.47 9.56
C LEU A 83 14.37 -13.48 9.88
N GLY A 84 15.05 -13.99 8.85
CA GLY A 84 16.18 -14.90 9.03
C GLY A 84 17.35 -14.23 9.75
N GLU A 85 17.70 -13.00 9.36
CA GLU A 85 18.82 -12.26 9.94
C GLU A 85 18.57 -11.82 11.40
N LYS A 86 17.37 -11.30 11.72
CA LYS A 86 17.09 -10.75 13.05
C LYS A 86 16.72 -11.80 14.10
N PHE A 87 16.01 -12.85 13.68
CA PHE A 87 15.47 -13.84 14.62
C PHE A 87 16.13 -15.21 14.49
N GLY A 88 17.10 -15.36 13.58
CA GLY A 88 17.77 -16.63 13.34
C GLY A 88 16.84 -17.71 12.79
N LEU A 89 15.73 -17.31 12.15
CA LEU A 89 14.77 -18.23 11.56
C LEU A 89 15.37 -18.90 10.32
N SER A 90 15.01 -20.18 10.09
CA SER A 90 15.44 -20.86 8.87
C SER A 90 14.86 -20.19 7.63
N SER A 91 15.48 -20.45 6.48
CA SER A 91 14.98 -19.95 5.19
C SER A 91 13.54 -20.43 4.93
N GLU A 92 13.23 -21.67 5.28
CA GLU A 92 11.91 -22.29 5.14
C GLU A 92 10.88 -21.64 6.05
N ALA A 93 11.22 -21.41 7.33
CA ALA A 93 10.33 -20.75 8.27
C ALA A 93 10.03 -19.31 7.85
N SER A 94 11.08 -18.55 7.52
CA SER A 94 10.96 -17.15 7.12
C SER A 94 10.19 -16.98 5.81
N SER A 95 10.46 -17.83 4.82
CA SER A 95 9.74 -17.80 3.53
C SER A 95 8.29 -18.27 3.67
N GLY A 96 8.00 -19.24 4.54
CA GLY A 96 6.63 -19.65 4.86
C GLY A 96 5.80 -18.52 5.47
N VAL A 97 6.38 -17.77 6.42
CA VAL A 97 5.75 -16.57 7.00
C VAL A 97 5.49 -15.53 5.90
N ALA A 98 6.53 -15.18 5.14
CA ALA A 98 6.44 -14.15 4.11
C ALA A 98 5.41 -14.52 3.02
N ALA A 99 5.44 -15.74 2.50
CA ALA A 99 4.57 -16.21 1.43
C ALA A 99 3.09 -16.30 1.84
N SER A 100 2.81 -16.60 3.11
CA SER A 100 1.44 -16.66 3.63
C SER A 100 0.87 -15.28 3.96
N MET A 101 1.68 -14.38 4.51
CA MET A 101 1.20 -13.09 5.01
C MET A 101 1.21 -11.99 3.94
N ILE A 102 2.26 -11.88 3.12
CA ILE A 102 2.45 -10.70 2.26
C ILE A 102 1.34 -10.53 1.23
N PRO A 103 0.89 -11.57 0.50
CA PRO A 103 -0.21 -11.41 -0.44
C PRO A 103 -1.49 -10.91 0.26
N GLN A 104 -1.78 -11.40 1.46
CA GLN A 104 -2.96 -11.01 2.23
C GLN A 104 -2.85 -9.57 2.75
N ILE A 105 -1.69 -9.19 3.30
CA ILE A 105 -1.44 -7.84 3.80
C ILE A 105 -1.50 -6.82 2.67
N LEU A 106 -0.81 -7.07 1.55
CA LEU A 106 -0.83 -6.17 0.39
C LEU A 106 -2.22 -6.11 -0.24
N GLY A 107 -2.92 -7.24 -0.34
CA GLY A 107 -4.30 -7.29 -0.81
C GLY A 107 -5.22 -6.40 0.03
N SER A 108 -5.14 -6.54 1.35
CA SER A 108 -5.94 -5.72 2.27
C SER A 108 -5.53 -4.26 2.30
N LEU A 109 -4.23 -3.97 2.18
CA LEU A 109 -3.73 -2.61 2.03
C LEU A 109 -4.31 -1.93 0.78
N VAL A 110 -4.25 -2.60 -0.38
CA VAL A 110 -4.81 -2.10 -1.64
C VAL A 110 -6.33 -1.95 -1.55
N ASN A 111 -7.04 -2.94 -1.01
CA ASN A 111 -8.49 -2.88 -0.87
C ASN A 111 -8.93 -1.72 0.03
N LYS A 112 -8.27 -1.54 1.17
CA LYS A 112 -8.55 -0.41 2.07
C LYS A 112 -8.17 0.94 1.46
N ALA A 113 -7.06 1.01 0.74
CA ALA A 113 -6.64 2.24 0.05
C ALA A 113 -7.62 2.70 -1.04
N LYS A 114 -8.45 1.79 -1.56
CA LYS A 114 -9.45 2.04 -2.60
C LYS A 114 -10.86 2.21 -2.04
N ASP A 115 -11.10 1.93 -0.76
CA ASP A 115 -12.43 2.00 -0.17
C ASP A 115 -12.76 3.46 0.21
N PRO A 116 -13.72 4.12 -0.47
CA PRO A 116 -14.10 5.49 -0.15
C PRO A 116 -14.74 5.64 1.24
N ASN A 117 -15.13 4.53 1.89
CA ASN A 117 -15.72 4.51 3.22
C ASN A 117 -14.68 4.18 4.33
N ASP A 118 -13.45 3.80 3.97
CA ASP A 118 -12.38 3.48 4.90
C ASP A 118 -11.23 4.50 4.81
N SER A 119 -11.36 5.59 5.56
CA SER A 119 -10.32 6.62 5.63
C SER A 119 -9.08 6.21 6.43
N SER A 120 -8.99 4.96 6.89
CA SER A 120 -7.77 4.48 7.57
C SER A 120 -6.60 4.35 6.60
N PHE A 121 -6.84 4.16 5.30
CA PHE A 121 -5.76 4.12 4.32
C PHE A 121 -6.05 5.11 3.19
N ASN A 122 -5.53 6.33 3.29
CA ASN A 122 -5.59 7.26 2.15
C ASN A 122 -4.42 6.98 1.21
N ILE A 123 -4.70 6.88 -0.09
CA ILE A 123 -3.68 6.66 -1.11
C ILE A 123 -2.60 7.76 -1.10
N SER A 124 -2.99 9.02 -0.81
CA SER A 124 -2.07 10.15 -0.70
C SER A 124 -1.08 9.98 0.46
N ASP A 125 -1.55 9.48 1.61
CA ASP A 125 -0.70 9.23 2.77
C ASP A 125 0.25 8.06 2.51
N ILE A 126 -0.21 7.03 1.81
CA ILE A 126 0.60 5.89 1.39
C ILE A 126 1.69 6.33 0.43
N ILE A 127 1.34 7.08 -0.62
CA ILE A 127 2.29 7.62 -1.58
C ILE A 127 3.33 8.49 -0.85
N GLY A 128 2.90 9.42 0.00
CA GLY A 128 3.81 10.29 0.76
C GLY A 128 4.74 9.50 1.70
N ALA A 129 4.22 8.46 2.36
CA ALA A 129 5.03 7.62 3.24
C ALA A 129 6.06 6.77 2.46
N ILE A 130 5.70 6.29 1.27
CA ILE A 130 6.54 5.45 0.43
C ILE A 130 7.59 6.26 -0.35
N SER A 131 7.20 7.40 -0.93
CA SER A 131 8.10 8.24 -1.73
C SER A 131 9.12 9.01 -0.89
N GLY A 132 8.84 9.17 0.40
CA GLY A 132 9.59 10.06 1.28
C GLY A 132 9.49 11.53 0.86
N ASN A 133 10.03 12.42 1.68
CA ASN A 133 10.06 13.88 1.45
C ASN A 133 10.97 14.32 0.26
N GLY A 134 11.45 13.40 -0.59
CA GLY A 134 12.48 13.68 -1.58
C GLY A 134 11.99 13.56 -3.01
N GLY A 135 11.85 14.70 -3.71
CA GLY A 135 12.09 14.93 -5.15
C GLY A 135 11.40 14.06 -6.24
N GLN A 136 10.82 12.91 -5.91
CA GLN A 136 10.21 11.93 -6.82
C GLN A 136 8.79 12.35 -7.27
N ALA A 137 8.41 13.61 -6.98
CA ALA A 137 7.14 14.21 -7.35
C ALA A 137 6.86 14.13 -8.86
N SER A 138 7.88 14.07 -9.72
CA SER A 138 7.67 13.99 -11.18
C SER A 138 7.08 12.65 -11.63
N GLY A 139 7.64 11.51 -11.20
CA GLY A 139 7.12 10.20 -11.59
C GLY A 139 5.78 9.88 -10.93
N ILE A 140 5.56 10.42 -9.73
CA ILE A 140 4.27 10.35 -9.03
C ILE A 140 3.23 11.21 -9.74
N MET A 141 3.58 12.41 -10.23
CA MET A 141 2.65 13.27 -10.98
C MET A 141 2.21 12.59 -12.28
N ASP A 142 3.13 11.97 -13.03
CA ASP A 142 2.79 11.21 -14.23
C ASP A 142 1.89 10.00 -13.91
N THR A 143 2.13 9.35 -12.77
CA THR A 143 1.32 8.25 -12.27
C THR A 143 -0.07 8.72 -11.84
N ILE A 144 -0.19 9.85 -11.13
CA ILE A 144 -1.45 10.48 -10.76
C ILE A 144 -2.21 10.91 -12.02
N ASN A 145 -1.55 11.42 -13.06
CA ASN A 145 -2.21 11.74 -14.33
C ASN A 145 -2.73 10.47 -15.02
N LYS A 146 -1.95 9.39 -15.01
CA LYS A 146 -2.31 8.11 -15.67
C LYS A 146 -3.42 7.36 -14.94
N TYR A 147 -3.38 7.31 -13.61
CA TYR A 147 -4.29 6.51 -12.79
C TYR A 147 -5.31 7.34 -12.00
N GLY A 148 -5.09 8.63 -11.78
CA GLY A 148 -6.00 9.52 -11.07
C GLY A 148 -7.37 9.65 -11.74
N MET A 149 -7.44 9.47 -13.06
CA MET A 149 -8.70 9.30 -13.79
C MET A 149 -9.54 8.14 -13.23
N GLN A 150 -8.91 7.00 -12.91
CA GLN A 150 -9.59 5.82 -12.34
C GLN A 150 -10.09 6.07 -10.91
N PHE A 151 -9.52 7.07 -10.22
CA PHE A 151 -9.94 7.53 -8.89
C PHE A 151 -10.92 8.71 -8.93
N GLY A 152 -11.41 9.09 -10.12
CA GLY A 152 -12.39 10.17 -10.28
C GLY A 152 -11.81 11.57 -10.07
N LEU A 153 -10.49 11.74 -10.23
CA LEU A 153 -9.83 13.04 -10.06
C LEU A 153 -9.92 13.93 -11.31
N ASP A 154 -10.18 13.34 -12.48
CA ASP A 154 -10.52 14.05 -13.72
C ASP A 154 -11.98 14.51 -13.65
N GLN A 155 -12.18 15.75 -13.23
CA GLN A 155 -13.48 16.36 -12.98
C GLN A 155 -14.09 16.97 -14.22
N ASN A 156 -13.25 17.38 -15.17
CA ASN A 156 -13.68 17.99 -16.41
C ASN A 156 -13.83 16.98 -17.57
N ALA A 157 -13.46 15.72 -17.33
CA ALA A 157 -13.47 14.59 -18.27
C ALA A 157 -12.62 14.82 -19.52
N ASP A 158 -11.53 15.59 -19.39
CA ASP A 158 -10.62 15.91 -20.50
C ASP A 158 -9.48 14.89 -20.66
N GLY A 159 -9.47 13.86 -19.81
CA GLY A 159 -8.48 12.79 -19.84
C GLY A 159 -7.15 13.16 -19.20
N LYS A 160 -7.09 14.24 -18.42
CA LYS A 160 -5.93 14.66 -17.63
C LYS A 160 -6.36 14.94 -16.19
N VAL A 161 -5.38 14.96 -15.30
CA VAL A 161 -5.57 15.40 -13.91
C VAL A 161 -4.72 16.67 -13.74
N ASP A 162 -5.31 17.83 -13.94
CA ASP A 162 -4.58 19.10 -13.88
C ASP A 162 -5.35 20.22 -13.16
N VAL A 163 -4.81 21.44 -13.23
CA VAL A 163 -5.41 22.62 -12.59
C VAL A 163 -6.78 22.99 -13.16
N ALA A 164 -7.13 22.54 -14.37
CA ALA A 164 -8.45 22.69 -14.93
C ALA A 164 -9.51 21.90 -14.14
N ASP A 165 -9.15 20.73 -13.61
CA ASP A 165 -10.03 19.95 -12.73
C ASP A 165 -10.31 20.69 -11.42
N VAL A 166 -9.27 21.28 -10.82
CA VAL A 166 -9.41 22.13 -9.63
C VAL A 166 -10.29 23.36 -9.94
N LEU A 167 -10.18 23.93 -11.14
CA LEU A 167 -11.03 25.02 -11.60
C LEU A 167 -12.50 24.60 -11.76
N VAL A 168 -12.77 23.36 -12.17
CA VAL A 168 -14.15 22.82 -12.20
C VAL A 168 -14.69 22.68 -10.78
N VAL A 169 -13.93 22.11 -9.85
CA VAL A 169 -14.34 21.97 -8.43
C VAL A 169 -14.65 23.34 -7.81
N THR A 170 -13.86 24.37 -8.12
CA THR A 170 -14.04 25.72 -7.57
C THR A 170 -15.17 26.52 -8.25
N LYS A 171 -15.49 26.24 -9.52
CA LYS A 171 -16.57 26.92 -10.27
C LYS A 171 -17.94 26.26 -10.14
N THR A 172 -17.99 24.96 -9.80
CA THR A 172 -19.26 24.26 -9.60
C THR A 172 -19.96 24.87 -8.37
N LYS A 173 -21.13 25.49 -8.58
CA LYS A 173 -21.94 26.16 -7.54
C LYS A 173 -22.18 25.20 -6.36
N GLY A 174 -21.37 25.34 -5.31
CA GLY A 174 -21.33 24.42 -4.15
C GLY A 174 -19.93 24.24 -3.56
N GLY A 175 -18.86 24.49 -4.34
CA GLY A 175 -17.47 24.37 -3.88
C GLY A 175 -17.13 22.98 -3.32
N ILE A 176 -16.05 22.89 -2.54
CA ILE A 176 -15.63 21.66 -1.85
C ILE A 176 -16.78 21.11 -0.97
N ALA A 177 -17.63 21.97 -0.42
CA ALA A 177 -18.81 21.57 0.37
C ALA A 177 -19.87 20.82 -0.46
N GLY A 178 -20.07 21.16 -1.73
CA GLY A 178 -20.97 20.44 -2.64
C GLY A 178 -20.40 19.09 -3.10
N PHE A 179 -19.07 19.00 -3.21
CA PHE A 179 -18.36 17.75 -3.51
C PHE A 179 -18.36 16.80 -2.32
N ILE A 180 -18.00 17.29 -1.12
CA ILE A 180 -18.12 16.53 0.15
C ILE A 180 -19.59 16.17 0.40
N GLY A 181 -20.54 17.06 0.10
CA GLY A 181 -21.97 16.79 0.20
C GLY A 181 -22.47 15.69 -0.73
N LYS A 182 -21.90 15.53 -1.93
CA LYS A 182 -22.22 14.41 -2.85
C LYS A 182 -21.46 13.12 -2.52
N LEU A 183 -20.22 13.24 -2.03
CA LEU A 183 -19.37 12.10 -1.67
C LEU A 183 -19.83 11.44 -0.36
N PHE A 184 -20.32 12.24 0.60
CA PHE A 184 -20.80 11.78 1.91
C PHE A 184 -22.32 11.90 2.08
N GLY A 185 -23.04 12.36 1.05
CA GLY A 185 -24.48 12.58 1.10
C GLY A 185 -25.16 12.13 -0.18
N SER A 186 -25.60 10.87 -0.17
CA SER A 186 -26.85 10.41 -0.80
C SER A 186 -27.17 9.03 -0.23
N LYS A 187 -28.25 8.94 0.54
CA LYS A 187 -29.01 7.68 0.67
C LYS A 187 -29.82 7.47 -0.60
#